data_AF-A0A661XIB3-F1
#
_entry.id   AF-A0A661XIB3-F1
#
_cell.length_a   1.000
_cell.length_b   1.000
_cell.length_c   1.000
_cell.angle_alpha   90.00
_cell.angle_beta   90.00
_cell.angle_gamma   90.00
#
_symmetry.space_group_name_H-M   'P 1'
#
loop_
_entity.id
_entity.type
_entity.pdbx_description
1 polymer ?
#
loop_
_entity_poly.entity_id
_entity_poly.type
_entity_poly.pdbx_seq_one_letter_code
_entity_poly.pdbx_strand_id
1 'polypeptide(L)'
;MTKDILFALSLIIAAGIVSARLIEPESRDQHALFTKNDAQRSITFIMGEDKTDKPFYSLASTHFTLDQDEGTDYVVQSCRTLGGVIDYLNVSEERGDQPWSVVNIVAHGNPQNGFNLKITEDGHKATPKRLVQAVLRGDAPSFLEGVLDSMTKINFWSCGIGKSPLIKLALGKIFRPASGDSANVYCSPHFVIFHPSETSAVPHRLKASYWPYYFKRGYRPGDLEISKALRSEYPDANIDWDSALERQQRTDNAEAYHGEYHIPVSYTKIYPTKDARPHFGSQSDKIAWAISQPAIMEQIEESGIPLDRFQWTINKIIYSQDDGSRVPAIKAIGMATVLYILQEEPAP
;
A
#
# COMPACT_ATOMS: atom_id res chain seq x y z
N MET A 1 31.60 -18.41 6.96
CA MET A 1 30.42 -18.32 7.86
C MET A 1 29.31 -17.47 7.20
N THR A 2 29.03 -17.70 5.91
CA THR A 2 28.29 -16.75 5.05
C THR A 2 27.41 -17.43 3.99
N LYS A 3 27.25 -18.76 4.06
CA LYS A 3 26.37 -19.52 3.15
C LYS A 3 25.12 -20.08 3.84
N ASP A 4 25.15 -20.25 5.15
CA ASP A 4 24.04 -20.84 5.91
C ASP A 4 22.91 -19.85 6.24
N ILE A 5 23.19 -18.55 6.26
CA ILE A 5 22.17 -17.50 6.50
C ILE A 5 21.30 -17.29 5.26
N LEU A 6 21.85 -17.44 4.05
CA LEU A 6 21.08 -17.31 2.81
C LEU A 6 20.11 -18.48 2.59
N PHE A 7 20.45 -19.68 3.11
CA PHE A 7 19.59 -20.87 3.01
C PHE A 7 18.45 -20.87 4.04
N ALA A 8 18.64 -20.19 5.18
CA ALA A 8 17.59 -20.00 6.18
C ALA A 8 16.50 -19.02 5.72
N LEU A 9 16.84 -18.02 4.90
CA LEU A 9 15.88 -17.06 4.34
C LEU A 9 15.03 -17.64 3.21
N SER A 10 15.55 -18.60 2.44
CA SER A 10 14.78 -19.28 1.38
C SER A 10 13.79 -20.31 1.93
N LEU A 11 14.02 -20.90 3.10
CA LEU A 11 13.07 -21.84 3.72
C LEU A 11 11.86 -21.16 4.39
N ILE A 12 11.98 -19.89 4.80
CA ILE A 12 10.84 -19.15 5.40
C ILE A 12 9.86 -18.68 4.31
N ILE A 13 10.32 -18.47 3.07
CA ILE A 13 9.47 -18.09 1.94
C ILE A 13 8.62 -19.28 1.44
N ALA A 14 9.05 -20.52 1.67
CA ALA A 14 8.37 -21.73 1.20
C ALA A 14 7.31 -22.30 2.15
N ALA A 15 7.13 -21.74 3.35
CA ALA A 15 6.16 -22.22 4.37
C ALA A 15 5.09 -21.18 4.75
N GLY A 16 4.91 -20.14 3.93
CA GLY A 16 3.95 -19.08 4.15
C GLY A 16 2.54 -19.36 3.62
N ILE A 17 1.95 -20.53 3.92
CA ILE A 17 0.49 -20.52 4.12
C ILE A 17 0.30 -19.79 5.44
N VAL A 18 0.27 -18.47 5.37
CA VAL A 18 -0.16 -17.63 6.48
C VAL A 18 -1.64 -17.93 6.63
N SER A 19 -1.92 -18.96 7.41
CA SER A 19 -3.20 -19.12 8.08
C SER A 19 -3.55 -17.75 8.65
N ALA A 20 -4.69 -17.23 8.24
CA ALA A 20 -5.25 -15.96 8.66
C ALA A 20 -5.46 -15.98 10.18
N ARG A 21 -4.37 -15.83 10.95
CA ARG A 21 -4.44 -15.64 12.39
C ARG A 21 -5.00 -14.25 12.62
N LEU A 22 -6.30 -14.25 12.93
CA LEU A 22 -7.04 -13.32 13.76
C LEU A 22 -6.48 -11.90 13.77
N ILE A 23 -7.14 -11.04 13.00
CA ILE A 23 -7.18 -9.61 13.24
C ILE A 23 -7.67 -9.45 14.68
N GLU A 24 -6.81 -9.01 15.59
CA GLU A 24 -7.26 -8.65 16.94
C GLU A 24 -8.27 -7.50 16.81
N PRO A 25 -9.48 -7.62 17.37
CA PRO A 25 -10.43 -6.52 17.41
C PRO A 25 -9.83 -5.38 18.23
N GLU A 26 -10.14 -4.14 17.85
CA GLU A 26 -9.59 -2.96 18.52
C GLU A 26 -9.97 -2.93 20.00
N SER A 27 -8.96 -2.91 20.88
CA SER A 27 -9.17 -2.59 22.28
C SER A 27 -9.33 -1.08 22.45
N ARG A 28 -9.95 -0.67 23.57
CA ARG A 28 -9.96 0.72 24.07
C ARG A 28 -8.57 1.38 24.10
N ASP A 29 -7.49 0.61 24.02
CA ASP A 29 -6.10 1.11 24.03
C ASP A 29 -5.70 1.79 22.71
N GLN A 30 -6.41 1.59 21.60
CA GLN A 30 -6.06 2.25 20.33
C GLN A 30 -6.55 3.70 20.22
N HIS A 31 -7.62 4.10 20.92
CA HIS A 31 -8.02 5.53 20.94
C HIS A 31 -6.89 6.39 21.53
N ALA A 32 -6.16 5.86 22.50
CA ALA A 32 -4.96 6.47 23.05
C ALA A 32 -3.79 6.54 22.04
N LEU A 33 -3.80 5.81 20.91
CA LEU A 33 -2.80 5.94 19.84
C LEU A 33 -3.05 7.14 18.91
N PHE A 34 -4.22 7.76 18.99
CA PHE A 34 -4.63 8.85 18.08
C PHE A 34 -4.85 10.17 18.81
N THR A 35 -5.17 10.14 20.10
CA THR A 35 -5.33 11.36 20.90
C THR A 35 -4.03 12.14 20.98
N LYS A 36 -4.06 13.39 20.48
CA LYS A 36 -2.94 14.31 20.59
C LYS A 36 -2.72 14.75 22.05
N ASN A 37 -1.48 15.11 22.35
CA ASN A 37 -1.15 15.82 23.58
C ASN A 37 -1.24 17.32 23.27
N ASP A 38 -2.19 18.03 23.87
CA ASP A 38 -2.44 19.46 23.56
C ASP A 38 -1.24 20.38 23.85
N ALA A 39 -0.27 19.92 24.65
CA ALA A 39 0.96 20.66 24.92
C ALA A 39 2.00 20.58 23.77
N GLN A 40 1.78 19.70 22.78
CA GLN A 40 2.72 19.38 21.69
C GLN A 40 2.02 19.44 20.35
N ARG A 41 2.73 19.85 19.30
CA ARG A 41 2.15 19.97 17.96
C ARG A 41 1.92 18.63 17.31
N SER A 42 0.89 18.57 16.47
CA SER A 42 0.47 17.40 15.70
C SER A 42 0.37 17.75 14.22
N ILE A 43 0.62 16.77 13.34
CA ILE A 43 0.70 17.00 11.90
C ILE A 43 0.22 15.78 11.11
N THR A 44 -0.44 16.05 9.99
CA THR A 44 -0.85 15.04 9.02
C THR A 44 -0.21 15.30 7.66
N PHE A 45 0.41 14.27 7.08
CA PHE A 45 0.91 14.27 5.71
C PHE A 45 -0.05 13.55 4.78
N ILE A 46 -0.51 14.24 3.74
CA ILE A 46 -1.28 13.68 2.62
C ILE A 46 -0.31 13.42 1.47
N MET A 47 0.03 12.14 1.26
CA MET A 47 1.18 11.75 0.43
C MET A 47 0.85 11.56 -1.05
N GLY A 48 -0.31 12.01 -1.51
CA GLY A 48 -0.75 11.80 -2.89
C GLY A 48 -1.89 12.72 -3.30
N GLU A 49 -2.35 12.50 -4.52
CA GLU A 49 -3.39 13.28 -5.18
C GLU A 49 -4.51 12.36 -5.66
N ASP A 50 -5.73 12.89 -5.62
CA ASP A 50 -6.90 12.15 -6.04
C ASP A 50 -6.89 11.90 -7.54
N LYS A 51 -7.43 10.74 -7.93
CA LYS A 51 -7.79 10.47 -9.32
C LYS A 51 -9.20 11.00 -9.56
N THR A 52 -9.48 11.43 -10.79
CA THR A 52 -10.82 11.85 -11.21
C THR A 52 -11.82 10.79 -10.77
N ASP A 53 -12.83 11.15 -9.97
CA ASP A 53 -13.89 10.31 -9.36
C ASP A 53 -13.61 9.62 -8.01
N LYS A 54 -12.41 9.70 -7.44
CA LYS A 54 -12.06 9.06 -6.15
C LYS A 54 -11.42 10.05 -5.18
N PRO A 55 -12.20 10.76 -4.35
CA PRO A 55 -11.73 11.85 -3.49
C PRO A 55 -11.07 11.38 -2.18
N PHE A 56 -10.24 10.35 -2.20
CA PHE A 56 -9.65 9.75 -0.99
C PHE A 56 -8.78 10.74 -0.21
N TYR A 57 -7.81 11.38 -0.86
CA TYR A 57 -6.87 12.30 -0.24
C TYR A 57 -7.53 13.63 0.12
N SER A 58 -8.46 14.14 -0.70
CA SER A 58 -9.22 15.35 -0.37
C SER A 58 -10.08 15.14 0.86
N LEU A 59 -10.80 14.02 0.95
CA LEU A 59 -11.61 13.69 2.13
C LEU A 59 -10.74 13.45 3.37
N ALA A 60 -9.61 12.77 3.24
CA ALA A 60 -8.65 12.61 4.33
C ALA A 60 -8.13 13.96 4.83
N SER A 61 -7.77 14.86 3.91
CA SER A 61 -7.32 16.21 4.24
C SER A 61 -8.39 16.98 5.01
N THR A 62 -9.64 16.93 4.56
CA THR A 62 -10.76 17.58 5.27
C THR A 62 -10.98 16.97 6.65
N HIS A 63 -10.96 15.63 6.76
CA HIS A 63 -11.10 14.92 8.03
C HIS A 63 -10.04 15.37 9.05
N PHE A 64 -8.76 15.24 8.73
CA PHE A 64 -7.67 15.62 9.64
C PHE A 64 -7.54 17.13 9.88
N THR A 65 -8.28 17.96 9.14
CA THR A 65 -8.36 19.41 9.37
C THR A 65 -9.50 19.78 10.33
N LEU A 66 -10.64 19.09 10.23
CA LEU A 66 -11.90 19.54 10.85
C LEU A 66 -12.41 18.62 11.97
N ASP A 67 -11.96 17.37 12.02
CA ASP A 67 -12.37 16.43 13.05
C ASP A 67 -11.85 16.88 14.42
N GLN A 68 -12.70 16.80 15.45
CA GLN A 68 -12.37 17.31 16.78
C GLN A 68 -11.43 16.40 17.55
N ASP A 69 -11.50 15.09 17.29
CA ASP A 69 -10.77 14.08 18.05
C ASP A 69 -9.53 13.60 17.28
N GLU A 70 -9.65 13.47 15.97
CA GLU A 70 -8.58 13.00 15.09
C GLU A 70 -7.83 14.12 14.35
N GLY A 71 -8.34 15.35 14.41
CA GLY A 71 -7.74 16.50 13.74
C GLY A 71 -6.35 16.85 14.26
N THR A 72 -5.48 17.29 13.34
CA THR A 72 -4.11 17.70 13.64
C THR A 72 -3.92 19.21 13.44
N ASP A 73 -2.93 19.79 14.11
CA ASP A 73 -2.66 21.24 14.04
C ASP A 73 -2.22 21.68 12.63
N TYR A 74 -1.58 20.77 11.88
CA TYR A 74 -1.10 21.02 10.52
C TYR A 74 -1.48 19.89 9.57
N VAL A 75 -1.82 20.24 8.32
CA VAL A 75 -1.98 19.29 7.22
C VAL A 75 -1.05 19.70 6.07
N VAL A 76 -0.12 18.82 5.71
CA VAL A 76 0.92 19.04 4.70
C VAL A 76 0.68 18.12 3.51
N GLN A 77 0.65 18.69 2.31
CA GLN A 77 0.42 17.97 1.06
C GLN A 77 1.59 18.09 0.08
N SER A 78 2.76 18.57 0.51
CA SER A 78 3.94 18.79 -0.35
C SER A 78 4.89 17.59 -0.39
N CYS A 79 4.90 16.73 0.64
CA CYS A 79 5.80 15.58 0.69
C CYS A 79 5.34 14.45 -0.26
N ARG A 80 6.31 13.79 -0.92
CA ARG A 80 6.06 12.68 -1.87
C ARG A 80 6.85 11.41 -1.57
N THR A 81 7.74 11.44 -0.57
CA THR A 81 8.58 10.31 -0.15
C THR A 81 8.63 10.21 1.37
N LEU A 82 8.98 9.04 1.92
CA LEU A 82 9.19 8.90 3.37
C LEU A 82 10.32 9.82 3.85
N GLY A 83 11.40 9.93 3.08
CA GLY A 83 12.49 10.87 3.34
C GLY A 83 12.02 12.30 3.42
N GLY A 84 11.20 12.75 2.46
CA GLY A 84 10.64 14.11 2.49
C GLY A 84 9.76 14.39 3.72
N VAL A 85 9.10 13.38 4.30
CA VAL A 85 8.39 13.53 5.58
C VAL A 85 9.38 13.72 6.73
N ILE A 86 10.41 12.89 6.81
CA ILE A 86 11.42 12.98 7.87
C ILE A 86 12.18 14.32 7.78
N ASP A 87 12.57 14.72 6.58
CA ASP A 87 13.25 15.99 6.32
C ASP A 87 12.38 17.17 6.76
N TYR A 88 11.08 17.16 6.40
CA TYR A 88 10.14 18.19 6.85
C TYR A 88 10.06 18.25 8.38
N LEU A 89 9.86 17.10 9.04
CA LEU A 89 9.74 17.04 10.49
C LEU A 89 11.01 17.49 11.22
N ASN A 90 12.18 17.23 10.65
CA ASN A 90 13.48 17.61 11.22
C ASN A 90 13.70 19.13 11.22
N VAL A 91 13.20 19.84 10.20
CA VAL A 91 13.49 21.28 10.00
C VAL A 91 12.29 22.19 10.26
N SER A 92 11.13 21.61 10.58
CA SER A 92 9.89 22.34 10.82
C SER A 92 9.98 23.21 12.09
N GLU A 93 9.88 24.52 11.90
CA GLU A 93 9.83 25.52 12.98
C GLU A 93 8.49 25.47 13.73
N GLU A 94 7.44 24.97 13.08
CA GLU A 94 6.08 24.85 13.60
C GLU A 94 6.03 24.03 14.89
N ARG A 95 6.95 23.08 15.03
CA ARG A 95 7.14 22.23 16.21
C ARG A 95 7.56 23.02 17.47
N GLY A 96 8.34 24.08 17.30
CA GLY A 96 9.10 24.71 18.37
C GLY A 96 10.13 23.75 19.00
N ASP A 97 10.35 23.88 20.32
CA ASP A 97 11.37 23.13 21.05
C ASP A 97 10.90 21.75 21.56
N GLN A 98 9.66 21.36 21.26
CA GLN A 98 9.07 20.12 21.79
C GLN A 98 9.08 19.00 20.74
N PRO A 99 9.11 17.72 21.11
CA PRO A 99 8.83 16.63 20.17
C PRO A 99 7.41 16.74 19.58
N TRP A 100 7.20 16.13 18.40
CA TRP A 100 5.86 15.99 17.83
C TRP A 100 4.99 15.07 18.70
N SER A 101 3.70 15.38 18.86
CA SER A 101 2.76 14.49 19.56
C SER A 101 2.25 13.38 18.66
N VAL A 102 1.61 13.75 17.55
CA VAL A 102 1.00 12.83 16.58
C VAL A 102 1.46 13.20 15.17
N VAL A 103 1.95 12.21 14.44
CA VAL A 103 2.30 12.30 13.03
C VAL A 103 1.45 11.29 12.25
N ASN A 104 0.48 11.78 11.48
CA ASN A 104 -0.30 10.94 10.59
C ASN A 104 0.32 10.95 9.19
N ILE A 105 0.43 9.79 8.55
CA ILE A 105 0.93 9.63 7.17
C ILE A 105 -0.14 8.90 6.38
N VAL A 106 -0.82 9.62 5.48
CA VAL A 106 -1.92 9.11 4.66
C VAL A 106 -1.41 8.79 3.26
N ALA A 107 -1.47 7.53 2.87
CA ALA A 107 -0.99 7.07 1.57
C ALA A 107 -1.75 5.82 1.09
N HIS A 108 -1.97 5.69 -0.21
CA HIS A 108 -2.37 4.38 -0.76
C HIS A 108 -1.25 3.35 -0.63
N GLY A 109 -1.63 2.10 -0.38
CA GLY A 109 -0.72 0.98 -0.21
C GLY A 109 -1.50 -0.31 -0.03
N ASN A 110 -0.77 -1.42 0.05
CA ASN A 110 -1.31 -2.74 0.41
C ASN A 110 -0.21 -3.60 1.05
N PRO A 111 -0.56 -4.66 1.81
CA PRO A 111 0.43 -5.44 2.54
C PRO A 111 1.51 -6.11 1.65
N GLN A 112 1.18 -6.43 0.39
CA GLN A 112 2.08 -7.10 -0.56
C GLN A 112 3.07 -6.13 -1.21
N ASN A 113 2.55 -5.01 -1.75
CA ASN A 113 3.31 -4.04 -2.54
C ASN A 113 3.86 -2.87 -1.71
N GLY A 114 3.50 -2.80 -0.42
CA GLY A 114 3.82 -1.66 0.43
C GLY A 114 3.11 -0.39 -0.02
N PHE A 115 3.76 0.76 0.15
CA PHE A 115 3.17 2.05 -0.16
C PHE A 115 3.31 2.41 -1.64
N ASN A 116 2.36 3.18 -2.15
CA ASN A 116 2.46 3.81 -3.47
C ASN A 116 3.25 5.13 -3.42
N LEU A 117 4.42 5.08 -2.80
CA LEU A 117 5.39 6.19 -2.71
C LEU A 117 6.80 5.62 -2.63
N LYS A 118 7.80 6.48 -2.79
CA LYS A 118 9.22 6.10 -2.68
C LYS A 118 9.76 6.29 -1.26
N ILE A 119 10.83 5.55 -0.93
CA ILE A 119 11.54 5.71 0.33
C ILE A 119 12.26 7.07 0.35
N THR A 120 13.00 7.39 -0.71
CA THR A 120 13.70 8.67 -0.96
C THR A 120 13.42 9.13 -2.40
N GLU A 121 13.80 10.37 -2.75
CA GLU A 121 13.50 10.97 -4.07
C GLU A 121 14.07 10.14 -5.24
N ASP A 122 15.36 9.79 -5.13
CA ASP A 122 16.07 8.92 -6.08
C ASP A 122 15.93 7.43 -5.76
N GLY A 123 15.16 7.11 -4.72
CA GLY A 123 15.05 5.77 -4.17
C GLY A 123 14.03 4.88 -4.86
N HIS A 124 13.94 3.65 -4.35
CA HIS A 124 12.94 2.69 -4.76
C HIS A 124 11.57 2.97 -4.11
N LYS A 125 10.53 2.39 -4.71
CA LYS A 125 9.20 2.28 -4.09
C LYS A 125 9.32 1.62 -2.71
N ALA A 126 8.53 2.08 -1.75
CA ALA A 126 8.49 1.58 -0.38
C ALA A 126 7.75 0.23 -0.26
N THR A 127 8.26 -0.80 -0.97
CA THR A 127 7.81 -2.20 -0.85
C THR A 127 8.38 -2.84 0.42
N PRO A 128 7.79 -3.92 0.97
CA PRO A 128 8.28 -4.54 2.21
C PRO A 128 9.76 -4.92 2.14
N LYS A 129 10.17 -5.54 1.03
CA LYS A 129 11.56 -5.94 0.77
C LYS A 129 12.49 -4.73 0.72
N ARG A 130 12.11 -3.68 0.02
CA ARG A 130 12.93 -2.47 -0.17
C ARG A 130 13.06 -1.65 1.11
N LEU A 131 12.01 -1.59 1.93
CA LEU A 131 12.05 -0.96 3.25
C LEU A 131 13.05 -1.65 4.18
N VAL A 132 13.01 -2.99 4.26
CA VAL A 132 13.98 -3.76 5.06
C VAL A 132 15.40 -3.57 4.53
N GLN A 133 15.59 -3.59 3.21
CA GLN A 133 16.90 -3.34 2.60
C GLN A 133 17.45 -1.95 2.93
N ALA A 134 16.61 -0.90 2.88
CA ALA A 134 17.01 0.46 3.22
C ALA A 134 17.48 0.54 4.68
N VAL A 135 16.76 -0.10 5.61
CA VAL A 135 17.17 -0.19 7.03
C VAL A 135 18.50 -0.91 7.17
N LEU A 136 18.67 -2.07 6.55
CA LEU A 136 19.89 -2.88 6.69
C LEU A 136 21.14 -2.24 6.08
N ARG A 137 20.97 -1.41 5.05
CA ARG A 137 22.07 -0.69 4.39
C ARG A 137 22.40 0.65 5.06
N GLY A 138 21.53 1.15 5.93
CA GLY A 138 21.63 2.50 6.45
C GLY A 138 21.26 3.58 5.43
N ASP A 139 20.55 3.20 4.36
CA ASP A 139 20.06 4.12 3.32
C ASP A 139 18.73 4.80 3.73
N ALA A 140 18.19 4.39 4.89
CA ALA A 140 16.96 4.97 5.43
C ALA A 140 17.20 6.38 5.98
N PRO A 141 16.28 7.33 5.72
CA PRO A 141 16.33 8.66 6.31
C PRO A 141 16.21 8.59 7.85
N SER A 142 16.85 9.53 8.54
CA SER A 142 16.97 9.52 10.00
C SER A 142 16.49 10.82 10.65
N PHE A 143 15.92 10.70 11.85
CA PHE A 143 15.46 11.84 12.64
C PHE A 143 16.60 12.51 13.42
N LEU A 144 16.55 13.84 13.52
CA LEU A 144 17.38 14.60 14.45
C LEU A 144 16.92 14.38 15.90
N GLU A 145 17.83 14.65 16.84
CA GLU A 145 17.54 14.53 18.27
C GLU A 145 16.40 15.46 18.69
N GLY A 146 15.52 14.96 19.56
CA GLY A 146 14.39 15.71 20.11
C GLY A 146 13.21 15.90 19.16
N VAL A 147 13.29 15.48 17.89
CA VAL A 147 12.15 15.58 16.93
C VAL A 147 11.02 14.62 17.32
N LEU A 148 11.39 13.41 17.73
CA LEU A 148 10.50 12.38 18.23
C LEU A 148 10.97 11.93 19.61
N ASP A 149 10.02 11.49 20.44
CA ASP A 149 10.28 10.81 21.72
C ASP A 149 9.45 9.52 21.84
N SER A 150 9.48 8.88 23.01
CA SER A 150 8.70 7.67 23.29
C SER A 150 7.18 7.91 23.42
N MET A 151 6.76 9.16 23.52
CA MET A 151 5.36 9.58 23.58
C MET A 151 4.81 9.96 22.20
N THR A 152 5.68 10.28 21.23
CA THR A 152 5.30 10.53 19.85
C THR A 152 4.61 9.31 19.23
N LYS A 153 3.46 9.54 18.59
CA LYS A 153 2.65 8.53 17.89
C LYS A 153 2.73 8.77 16.40
N ILE A 154 3.03 7.71 15.65
CA ILE A 154 3.24 7.79 14.20
C ILE A 154 2.30 6.80 13.54
N ASN A 155 1.28 7.34 12.86
CA ASN A 155 0.18 6.55 12.35
C ASN A 155 0.23 6.51 10.82
N PHE A 156 0.39 5.31 10.28
CA PHE A 156 0.30 5.09 8.83
C PHE A 156 -1.12 4.67 8.45
N TRP A 157 -1.82 5.58 7.78
CA TRP A 157 -3.15 5.39 7.24
C TRP A 157 -3.05 4.93 5.79
N SER A 158 -2.87 3.62 5.64
CA SER A 158 -2.77 2.95 4.35
C SER A 158 -3.45 1.58 4.40
N CYS A 159 -4.07 1.17 3.31
CA CYS A 159 -4.95 0.01 3.30
C CYS A 159 -4.19 -1.29 3.64
N GLY A 160 -4.45 -1.87 4.81
CA GLY A 160 -3.99 -3.20 5.19
C GLY A 160 -2.49 -3.37 5.43
N ILE A 161 -1.68 -2.30 5.40
CA ILE A 161 -0.22 -2.39 5.54
C ILE A 161 0.22 -2.99 6.89
N GLY A 162 -0.59 -2.84 7.94
CA GLY A 162 -0.35 -3.39 9.28
C GLY A 162 -0.39 -4.92 9.32
N LYS A 163 -0.96 -5.56 8.29
CA LYS A 163 -0.91 -7.01 8.11
C LYS A 163 0.46 -7.53 7.67
N SER A 164 1.37 -6.65 7.22
CA SER A 164 2.73 -7.02 6.82
C SER A 164 3.72 -6.85 7.98
N PRO A 165 4.27 -7.95 8.56
CA PRO A 165 5.27 -7.84 9.62
C PRO A 165 6.55 -7.13 9.19
N LEU A 166 6.94 -7.29 7.92
CA LEU A 166 8.14 -6.67 7.36
C LEU A 166 8.00 -5.14 7.27
N ILE A 167 6.83 -4.64 6.87
CA ILE A 167 6.57 -3.20 6.84
C ILE A 167 6.61 -2.64 8.27
N LYS A 168 5.89 -3.25 9.22
CA LYS A 168 5.87 -2.80 10.62
C LYS A 168 7.28 -2.74 11.22
N LEU A 169 8.06 -3.80 11.03
CA LEU A 169 9.43 -3.87 11.51
C LEU A 169 10.30 -2.77 10.88
N ALA A 170 10.23 -2.60 9.56
CA ALA A 170 11.05 -1.61 8.87
C ALA A 170 10.67 -0.18 9.24
N LEU A 171 9.37 0.16 9.27
CA LEU A 171 8.92 1.49 9.68
C LEU A 171 9.25 1.78 11.14
N GLY A 172 9.10 0.81 12.05
CA GLY A 172 9.53 0.96 13.45
C GLY A 172 11.03 1.19 13.62
N LYS A 173 11.85 0.82 12.61
CA LYS A 173 13.29 1.14 12.57
C LYS A 173 13.59 2.48 11.91
N ILE A 174 12.88 2.82 10.84
CA ILE A 174 13.03 4.11 10.13
C ILE A 174 12.57 5.26 11.03
N PHE A 175 11.43 5.10 11.69
CA PHE A 175 10.83 6.10 12.57
C PHE A 175 11.28 5.91 14.03
N ARG A 176 12.58 5.70 14.21
CA ARG A 176 13.23 5.67 15.51
C ARG A 176 14.14 6.90 15.63
N PRO A 177 14.01 7.72 16.69
CA PRO A 177 14.91 8.83 16.92
C PRO A 177 16.34 8.35 17.19
N ALA A 178 17.31 9.23 16.94
CA ALA A 178 18.73 8.95 17.11
C ALA A 178 19.10 8.59 18.57
N SER A 179 18.35 9.09 19.56
CA SER A 179 18.52 8.76 20.99
C SER A 179 18.21 7.29 21.30
N GLY A 180 17.44 6.62 20.45
CA GLY A 180 17.10 5.21 20.58
C GLY A 180 15.77 4.91 21.28
N ASP A 181 15.07 5.90 21.84
CA ASP A 181 13.72 5.72 22.40
C ASP A 181 12.70 5.56 21.27
N SER A 182 12.02 4.42 21.15
CA SER A 182 11.14 4.20 20.00
C SER A 182 9.82 4.97 20.13
N ALA A 183 9.53 5.83 19.15
CA ALA A 183 8.19 6.34 18.92
C ALA A 183 7.19 5.19 18.68
N ASN A 184 5.92 5.42 18.98
CA ASN A 184 4.87 4.43 18.81
C ASN A 184 4.39 4.42 17.36
N VAL A 185 4.92 3.49 16.56
CA VAL A 185 4.54 3.35 15.15
C VAL A 185 3.34 2.41 15.01
N TYR A 186 2.21 2.96 14.57
CA TYR A 186 1.01 2.24 14.20
C TYR A 186 0.88 2.14 12.68
N CYS A 187 0.48 0.97 12.19
CA CYS A 187 0.19 0.74 10.78
C CYS A 187 -1.19 0.10 10.67
N SER A 188 -2.11 0.74 9.94
CA SER A 188 -3.48 0.24 9.82
C SER A 188 -3.52 -1.19 9.25
N PRO A 189 -4.06 -2.19 9.98
CA PRO A 189 -4.31 -3.51 9.43
C PRO A 189 -5.60 -3.56 8.59
N HIS A 190 -6.45 -2.54 8.69
CA HIS A 190 -7.71 -2.44 7.96
C HIS A 190 -7.56 -1.64 6.67
N PHE A 191 -8.52 -1.82 5.76
CA PHE A 191 -8.71 -0.90 4.66
C PHE A 191 -9.21 0.43 5.21
N VAL A 192 -8.56 1.54 4.84
CA VAL A 192 -8.91 2.87 5.34
C VAL A 192 -9.78 3.57 4.31
N ILE A 193 -10.96 4.03 4.72
CA ILE A 193 -11.90 4.74 3.88
C ILE A 193 -12.18 6.10 4.52
N PHE A 194 -12.17 7.16 3.74
CA PHE A 194 -12.74 8.44 4.17
C PHE A 194 -14.05 8.63 3.40
N HIS A 195 -15.15 8.72 4.14
CA HIS A 195 -16.49 8.79 3.57
C HIS A 195 -17.09 10.16 3.87
N PRO A 196 -17.72 10.83 2.88
CA PRO A 196 -18.50 12.04 3.15
C PRO A 196 -19.57 11.76 4.20
N SER A 197 -19.77 12.68 5.14
CA SER A 197 -20.88 12.57 6.08
C SER A 197 -22.14 13.19 5.46
N GLU A 198 -23.30 12.56 5.65
CA GLU A 198 -24.59 13.13 5.23
C GLU A 198 -25.03 14.28 6.14
N THR A 199 -24.60 14.27 7.40
CA THR A 199 -25.04 15.19 8.46
C THR A 199 -23.96 16.16 8.91
N SER A 200 -22.72 16.00 8.44
CA SER A 200 -21.57 16.83 8.83
C SER A 200 -20.74 17.23 7.62
N ALA A 201 -20.06 18.37 7.70
CA ALA A 201 -19.03 18.74 6.72
C ALA A 201 -17.73 17.95 6.91
N VAL A 202 -17.58 17.23 8.03
CA VAL A 202 -16.40 16.43 8.36
C VAL A 202 -16.58 15.00 7.84
N PRO A 203 -15.74 14.52 6.91
CA PRO A 203 -15.76 13.14 6.48
C PRO A 203 -15.45 12.19 7.64
N HIS A 204 -16.06 11.02 7.65
CA HIS A 204 -15.77 9.97 8.63
C HIS A 204 -14.66 9.06 8.11
N ARG A 205 -13.68 8.77 8.97
CA ARG A 205 -12.70 7.72 8.71
C ARG A 205 -13.28 6.37 9.14
N LEU A 206 -13.50 5.50 8.18
CA LEU A 206 -14.03 4.16 8.38
C LEU A 206 -12.91 3.12 8.20
N LYS A 207 -13.06 2.02 8.92
CA LYS A 207 -12.23 0.82 8.81
C LYS A 207 -13.08 -0.24 8.14
N ALA A 208 -12.49 -0.92 7.18
CA ALA A 208 -13.14 -2.05 6.55
C ALA A 208 -12.20 -3.25 6.52
N SER A 209 -12.78 -4.40 6.83
CA SER A 209 -12.18 -5.68 6.48
C SER A 209 -12.23 -5.86 4.96
N TYR A 210 -11.23 -6.57 4.42
CA TYR A 210 -10.93 -6.63 2.98
C TYR A 210 -10.58 -8.06 2.58
N TRP A 211 -11.28 -8.57 1.57
CA TRP A 211 -11.09 -9.91 1.01
C TRP A 211 -10.92 -9.84 -0.51
N PRO A 212 -9.70 -10.00 -1.03
CA PRO A 212 -9.43 -9.96 -2.46
C PRO A 212 -9.70 -11.30 -3.13
N TYR A 213 -10.11 -11.23 -4.40
CA TYR A 213 -10.19 -12.32 -5.35
C TYR A 213 -9.55 -11.88 -6.67
N TYR A 214 -8.60 -12.68 -7.17
CA TYR A 214 -7.79 -12.34 -8.33
C TYR A 214 -8.16 -13.14 -9.57
N PHE A 215 -8.35 -12.46 -10.70
CA PHE A 215 -8.62 -13.11 -11.98
C PHE A 215 -8.05 -12.33 -13.18
N LYS A 216 -7.96 -13.00 -14.33
CA LYS A 216 -7.48 -12.41 -15.57
C LYS A 216 -8.43 -11.33 -16.05
N ARG A 217 -7.89 -10.16 -16.39
CA ARG A 217 -8.70 -9.08 -16.98
C ARG A 217 -9.42 -9.56 -18.24
N GLY A 218 -10.73 -9.34 -18.29
CA GLY A 218 -11.60 -9.78 -19.39
C GLY A 218 -12.15 -11.22 -19.25
N TYR A 219 -11.79 -11.93 -18.18
CA TYR A 219 -12.24 -13.30 -17.90
C TYR A 219 -12.76 -13.39 -16.45
N ARG A 220 -13.79 -12.59 -16.14
CA ARG A 220 -14.45 -12.62 -14.82
C ARG A 220 -15.18 -13.95 -14.65
N PRO A 221 -14.85 -14.76 -13.62
CA PRO A 221 -15.62 -15.97 -13.31
C PRO A 221 -17.07 -15.63 -12.93
N GLY A 222 -17.96 -16.62 -12.96
CA GLY A 222 -19.34 -16.42 -12.52
C GLY A 222 -19.42 -16.21 -11.02
N ASP A 223 -20.40 -15.44 -10.52
CA ASP A 223 -20.52 -15.12 -9.10
C ASP A 223 -20.59 -16.36 -8.20
N LEU A 224 -21.26 -17.42 -8.66
CA LEU A 224 -21.30 -18.71 -7.96
C LEU A 224 -19.90 -19.33 -7.76
N GLU A 225 -19.01 -19.19 -8.75
CA GLU A 225 -17.63 -19.70 -8.67
C GLU A 225 -16.79 -18.83 -7.73
N ILE A 226 -16.94 -17.51 -7.84
CA ILE A 226 -16.24 -16.53 -6.98
C ILE A 226 -16.65 -16.74 -5.52
N SER A 227 -17.94 -16.81 -5.24
CA SER A 227 -18.50 -17.01 -3.90
C SER A 227 -18.04 -18.32 -3.27
N LYS A 228 -18.02 -19.42 -4.03
CA LYS A 228 -17.47 -20.71 -3.56
C LYS A 228 -15.97 -20.60 -3.23
N ALA A 229 -15.20 -19.91 -4.06
CA ALA A 229 -13.77 -19.72 -3.82
C ALA A 229 -13.54 -18.87 -2.56
N LEU A 230 -14.27 -17.76 -2.39
CA LEU A 230 -14.18 -16.89 -1.22
C LEU A 230 -14.55 -17.62 0.08
N ARG A 231 -15.62 -18.43 0.09
CA ARG A 231 -15.98 -19.28 1.24
C ARG A 231 -14.87 -20.26 1.61
N SER A 232 -14.21 -20.84 0.61
CA SER A 232 -13.12 -21.79 0.83
C SER A 232 -11.84 -21.11 1.31
N GLU A 233 -11.55 -19.91 0.82
CA GLU A 233 -10.34 -19.15 1.14
C GLU A 233 -10.46 -18.43 2.49
N TYR A 234 -11.66 -17.99 2.85
CA TYR A 234 -11.98 -17.23 4.05
C TYR A 234 -13.12 -17.89 4.85
N PRO A 235 -12.93 -19.11 5.38
CA PRO A 235 -13.99 -19.86 6.05
C PRO A 235 -14.47 -19.22 7.36
N ASP A 236 -13.62 -18.40 7.98
CA ASP A 236 -13.92 -17.72 9.25
C ASP A 236 -14.60 -16.36 9.07
N ALA A 237 -14.74 -15.88 7.83
CA ALA A 237 -15.39 -14.61 7.54
C ALA A 237 -16.92 -14.77 7.62
N ASN A 238 -17.55 -14.00 8.51
CA ASN A 238 -19.00 -13.97 8.64
C ASN A 238 -19.64 -13.07 7.57
N ILE A 239 -19.53 -13.48 6.30
CA ILE A 239 -20.02 -12.73 5.15
C ILE A 239 -20.99 -13.59 4.35
N ASP A 240 -22.12 -12.98 3.98
CA ASP A 240 -22.94 -13.50 2.88
C ASP A 240 -22.31 -13.09 1.54
N TRP A 241 -21.45 -13.96 1.02
CA TRP A 241 -20.68 -13.75 -0.20
C TRP A 241 -21.55 -13.55 -1.44
N ASP A 242 -22.69 -14.23 -1.52
CA ASP A 242 -23.58 -14.11 -2.69
C ASP A 242 -24.18 -12.70 -2.71
N SER A 243 -24.75 -12.26 -1.60
CA SER A 243 -25.30 -10.91 -1.47
C SER A 243 -24.21 -9.82 -1.63
N ALA A 244 -22.99 -10.05 -1.13
CA ALA A 244 -21.89 -9.09 -1.27
C ALA A 244 -21.48 -8.86 -2.73
N LEU A 245 -21.52 -9.91 -3.56
CA LEU A 245 -21.22 -9.84 -4.99
C LEU A 245 -22.32 -9.15 -5.81
N GLU A 246 -23.54 -9.00 -5.26
CA GLU A 246 -24.61 -8.23 -5.90
C GLU A 246 -24.53 -6.73 -5.56
N ARG A 247 -23.92 -6.37 -4.43
CA ARG A 247 -23.80 -4.98 -3.96
C ARG A 247 -22.53 -4.32 -4.47
N GLN A 248 -22.65 -3.38 -5.42
CA GLN A 248 -21.54 -2.60 -5.96
C GLN A 248 -21.24 -1.31 -5.18
N GLN A 249 -22.06 -0.99 -4.19
CA GLN A 249 -21.96 0.23 -3.40
C GLN A 249 -22.21 -0.08 -1.93
N ARG A 250 -21.61 0.76 -1.09
CA ARG A 250 -21.85 0.81 0.35
C ARG A 250 -23.34 1.04 0.62
N THR A 251 -23.86 0.38 1.63
CA THR A 251 -25.16 0.69 2.26
C THR A 251 -24.91 1.14 3.69
N ASP A 252 -25.84 1.91 4.27
CA ASP A 252 -25.68 2.42 5.65
C ASP A 252 -25.75 1.34 6.73
N ASN A 253 -26.16 0.13 6.36
CA ASN A 253 -26.26 -1.01 7.28
C ASN A 253 -24.93 -1.77 7.45
N ALA A 254 -23.81 -1.21 6.99
CA ALA A 254 -22.47 -1.82 7.02
C ALA A 254 -22.41 -3.22 6.38
N GLU A 255 -23.30 -3.48 5.42
CA GLU A 255 -23.29 -4.74 4.69
C GLU A 255 -22.06 -4.83 3.79
N ALA A 256 -21.58 -6.06 3.58
CA ALA A 256 -20.46 -6.28 2.69
C ALA A 256 -20.84 -5.91 1.24
N TYR A 257 -19.94 -5.23 0.56
CA TYR A 257 -20.08 -4.82 -0.84
C TYR A 257 -18.78 -5.08 -1.61
N HIS A 258 -18.87 -5.14 -2.93
CA HIS A 258 -17.73 -5.39 -3.78
C HIS A 258 -17.33 -4.18 -4.63
N GLY A 259 -16.09 -4.22 -5.10
CA GLY A 259 -15.63 -3.37 -6.18
C GLY A 259 -14.49 -4.04 -6.93
N GLU A 260 -14.04 -3.40 -8.01
CA GLU A 260 -12.97 -3.93 -8.85
C GLU A 260 -11.93 -2.87 -9.19
N TYR A 261 -10.68 -3.28 -9.28
CA TYR A 261 -9.61 -2.48 -9.87
C TYR A 261 -8.58 -3.36 -10.57
N HIS A 262 -7.69 -2.74 -11.36
CA HIS A 262 -6.68 -3.44 -12.12
C HIS A 262 -5.28 -3.17 -11.57
N ILE A 263 -4.45 -4.21 -11.51
CA ILE A 263 -3.04 -4.12 -11.17
C ILE A 263 -2.23 -4.38 -12.44
N PRO A 264 -1.56 -3.35 -13.00
CA PRO A 264 -0.69 -3.50 -14.17
C PRO A 264 0.71 -3.98 -13.78
N VAL A 265 1.28 -4.85 -14.61
CA VAL A 265 2.73 -5.08 -14.72
C VAL A 265 3.14 -4.59 -16.10
N SER A 266 4.12 -3.70 -16.18
CA SER A 266 4.54 -3.11 -17.46
C SER A 266 6.05 -3.12 -17.59
N TYR A 267 6.53 -3.47 -18.78
CA TYR A 267 7.95 -3.47 -19.09
C TYR A 267 8.17 -3.16 -20.57
N THR A 268 9.17 -2.31 -20.85
CA THR A 268 9.60 -1.97 -22.20
C THR A 268 11.05 -2.39 -22.38
N LYS A 269 11.32 -3.27 -23.34
CA LYS A 269 12.68 -3.65 -23.74
C LYS A 269 13.04 -2.97 -25.05
N ILE A 270 14.08 -2.16 -25.02
CA ILE A 270 14.65 -1.48 -26.19
C ILE A 270 15.58 -2.44 -26.93
N TYR A 271 15.57 -2.37 -28.26
CA TYR A 271 16.43 -3.14 -29.14
C TYR A 271 17.22 -2.20 -30.05
N PRO A 272 18.43 -2.59 -30.50
CA PRO A 272 19.26 -1.75 -31.36
C PRO A 272 18.63 -1.56 -32.75
N THR A 273 17.94 -2.58 -33.28
CA THR A 273 17.29 -2.54 -34.59
C THR A 273 15.93 -3.24 -34.56
N LYS A 274 15.12 -3.02 -35.60
CA LYS A 274 13.81 -3.68 -35.73
C LYS A 274 13.95 -5.20 -35.83
N ASP A 275 15.01 -5.68 -36.49
CA ASP A 275 15.28 -7.09 -36.77
C ASP A 275 15.86 -7.82 -35.56
N ALA A 276 16.51 -7.09 -34.63
CA ALA A 276 16.95 -7.64 -33.35
C ALA A 276 15.78 -8.02 -32.41
N ARG A 277 14.55 -7.58 -32.71
CA ARG A 277 13.36 -7.93 -31.90
C ARG A 277 12.95 -9.38 -32.18
N PRO A 278 12.75 -10.22 -31.16
CA PRO A 278 12.31 -11.60 -31.34
C PRO A 278 11.04 -11.67 -32.19
N HIS A 279 10.95 -12.71 -33.00
CA HIS A 279 9.73 -13.09 -33.68
C HIS A 279 8.96 -14.06 -32.78
N PHE A 280 7.67 -13.80 -32.59
CA PHE A 280 6.80 -14.65 -31.81
C PHE A 280 5.93 -15.43 -32.79
N GLY A 281 6.03 -16.75 -32.79
CA GLY A 281 5.19 -17.62 -33.61
C GLY A 281 3.80 -17.83 -33.00
N SER A 282 3.68 -17.65 -31.67
CA SER A 282 2.44 -17.85 -30.93
C SER A 282 2.24 -16.83 -29.80
N GLN A 283 1.03 -16.82 -29.21
CA GLN A 283 0.77 -16.08 -27.97
C GLN A 283 1.55 -16.68 -26.78
N SER A 284 1.77 -18.00 -26.77
CA SER A 284 2.58 -18.66 -25.75
C SER A 284 4.04 -18.20 -25.78
N ASP A 285 4.61 -18.00 -26.98
CA ASP A 285 5.99 -17.48 -27.12
C ASP A 285 6.12 -16.07 -26.57
N LYS A 286 5.10 -15.24 -26.80
CA LYS A 286 5.04 -13.89 -26.23
C LYS A 286 5.05 -13.95 -24.70
N ILE A 287 4.18 -14.78 -24.12
CA ILE A 287 4.08 -14.94 -22.67
C ILE A 287 5.38 -15.48 -22.09
N ALA A 288 5.99 -16.49 -22.73
CA ALA A 288 7.29 -17.04 -22.33
C ALA A 288 8.39 -15.96 -22.35
N TRP A 289 8.41 -15.10 -23.37
CA TRP A 289 9.33 -13.97 -23.44
C TRP A 289 9.10 -12.96 -22.31
N ALA A 290 7.84 -12.65 -21.96
CA ALA A 290 7.55 -11.74 -20.85
C ALA A 290 8.02 -12.32 -19.51
N ILE A 291 7.71 -13.60 -19.24
CA ILE A 291 8.10 -14.30 -18.01
C ILE A 291 9.63 -14.45 -17.93
N SER A 292 10.34 -14.49 -19.06
CA SER A 292 11.80 -14.54 -19.05
C SER A 292 12.47 -13.19 -18.72
N GLN A 293 11.72 -12.09 -18.53
CA GLN A 293 12.31 -10.81 -18.15
C GLN A 293 12.35 -10.68 -16.62
N PRO A 294 13.53 -10.55 -15.99
CA PRO A 294 13.63 -10.44 -14.53
C PRO A 294 12.81 -9.29 -13.95
N ALA A 295 12.76 -8.14 -14.63
CA ALA A 295 12.00 -6.97 -14.20
C ALA A 295 10.47 -7.19 -14.18
N ILE A 296 9.96 -8.11 -15.01
CA ILE A 296 8.55 -8.50 -14.97
C ILE A 296 8.30 -9.41 -13.78
N MET A 297 9.18 -10.40 -13.56
CA MET A 297 9.03 -11.34 -12.46
C MET A 297 9.16 -10.67 -11.10
N GLU A 298 10.04 -9.68 -10.97
CA GLU A 298 10.13 -8.85 -9.75
C GLU A 298 8.81 -8.12 -9.47
N GLN A 299 8.20 -7.48 -10.49
CA GLN A 299 6.89 -6.82 -10.31
C GLN A 299 5.77 -7.79 -9.94
N ILE A 300 5.77 -9.00 -10.50
CA ILE A 300 4.77 -10.04 -10.16
C ILE A 300 4.97 -10.51 -8.72
N GLU A 301 6.21 -10.81 -8.32
CA GLU A 301 6.55 -11.20 -6.95
C GLU A 301 6.15 -10.12 -5.95
N GLU A 302 6.48 -8.85 -6.24
CA GLU A 302 6.09 -7.71 -5.42
C GLU A 302 4.57 -7.52 -5.35
N SER A 303 3.85 -7.88 -6.41
CA SER A 303 2.38 -7.81 -6.42
C SER A 303 1.71 -8.80 -5.48
N GLY A 304 2.36 -9.94 -5.20
CA GLY A 304 1.76 -11.08 -4.50
C GLY A 304 0.65 -11.78 -5.28
N ILE A 305 0.42 -11.41 -6.54
CA ILE A 305 -0.62 -12.00 -7.39
C ILE A 305 0.00 -13.14 -8.20
N PRO A 306 -0.64 -14.33 -8.23
CA PRO A 306 -0.15 -15.42 -9.05
C PRO A 306 -0.05 -15.03 -10.53
N LEU A 307 1.05 -15.41 -11.19
CA LEU A 307 1.36 -15.08 -12.59
C LEU A 307 0.22 -15.45 -13.54
N ASP A 308 -0.47 -16.58 -13.28
CA ASP A 308 -1.58 -17.07 -14.08
C ASP A 308 -2.83 -16.19 -14.00
N ARG A 309 -2.87 -15.18 -13.11
CA ARG A 309 -3.95 -14.19 -13.03
C ARG A 309 -3.73 -12.97 -13.92
N PHE A 310 -2.59 -12.88 -14.60
CA PHE A 310 -2.33 -11.78 -15.52
C PHE A 310 -2.74 -12.11 -16.95
N GLN A 311 -3.51 -11.21 -17.56
CA GLN A 311 -3.75 -11.20 -19.00
C GLN A 311 -2.68 -10.36 -19.70
N TRP A 312 -1.94 -10.96 -20.64
CA TRP A 312 -0.78 -10.34 -21.27
C TRP A 312 -1.05 -9.77 -22.65
N THR A 313 -0.63 -8.53 -22.86
CA THR A 313 -0.54 -7.86 -24.16
C THR A 313 0.90 -7.52 -24.46
N ILE A 314 1.44 -8.06 -25.56
CA ILE A 314 2.85 -7.95 -25.89
C ILE A 314 2.99 -7.53 -27.34
N ASN A 315 3.48 -6.31 -27.52
CA ASN A 315 3.48 -5.61 -28.80
C ASN A 315 4.87 -5.07 -29.13
N LYS A 316 5.26 -5.21 -30.40
CA LYS A 316 6.38 -4.49 -30.99
C LYS A 316 5.96 -3.03 -31.13
N ILE A 317 6.71 -2.10 -30.53
CA ILE A 317 6.43 -0.66 -30.57
C ILE A 317 7.65 0.12 -31.08
N ILE A 318 7.44 1.41 -31.34
CA ILE A 318 8.51 2.40 -31.42
C ILE A 318 8.42 3.22 -30.14
N TYR A 319 9.47 3.19 -29.32
CA TYR A 319 9.55 3.90 -28.06
C TYR A 319 10.26 5.23 -28.27
N SER A 320 9.68 6.31 -27.74
CA SER A 320 10.32 7.63 -27.70
C SER A 320 11.08 7.76 -26.39
N GLN A 321 12.38 8.01 -26.47
CA GLN A 321 13.21 8.29 -25.31
C GLN A 321 13.07 9.76 -24.88
N ASP A 322 13.62 10.10 -23.72
CA ASP A 322 13.53 11.45 -23.13
C ASP A 322 14.26 12.50 -23.98
N ASP A 323 15.27 12.09 -24.75
CA ASP A 323 15.98 12.93 -25.72
C ASP A 323 15.22 13.11 -27.06
N GLY A 324 14.00 12.55 -27.16
CA GLY A 324 13.17 12.57 -28.36
C GLY A 324 13.54 11.52 -29.42
N SER A 325 14.60 10.75 -29.23
CA SER A 325 14.99 9.68 -30.15
C SER A 325 13.96 8.55 -30.18
N ARG A 326 13.83 7.89 -31.34
CA ARG A 326 12.85 6.83 -31.58
C ARG A 326 13.54 5.50 -31.80
N VAL A 327 13.32 4.55 -30.89
CA VAL A 327 13.97 3.25 -30.92
C VAL A 327 12.98 2.10 -31.03
N PRO A 328 13.32 1.01 -31.72
CA PRO A 328 12.47 -0.17 -31.74
C PRO A 328 12.46 -0.84 -30.37
N ALA A 329 11.26 -1.16 -29.89
CA ALA A 329 11.10 -1.80 -28.58
C ALA A 329 10.01 -2.89 -28.63
N ILE A 330 9.94 -3.67 -27.55
CA ILE A 330 8.79 -4.52 -27.23
C ILE A 330 8.25 -4.04 -25.89
N LYS A 331 6.94 -3.76 -25.85
CA LYS A 331 6.21 -3.44 -24.63
C LYS A 331 5.36 -4.63 -24.23
N ALA A 332 5.56 -5.12 -23.01
CA ALA A 332 4.68 -6.08 -22.36
C ALA A 332 3.86 -5.38 -21.29
N ILE A 333 2.56 -5.67 -21.27
CA ILE A 333 1.62 -5.23 -20.26
C ILE A 333 0.84 -6.46 -19.79
N GLY A 334 1.02 -6.86 -18.54
CA GLY A 334 0.19 -7.84 -17.85
C GLY A 334 -0.86 -7.11 -17.01
N MET A 335 -2.12 -7.54 -17.06
CA MET A 335 -3.19 -6.95 -16.23
C MET A 335 -3.89 -8.05 -15.44
N ALA A 336 -3.84 -7.95 -14.11
CA ALA A 336 -4.71 -8.70 -13.21
C ALA A 336 -5.89 -7.81 -12.78
N THR A 337 -7.04 -8.43 -12.54
CA THR A 337 -8.18 -7.78 -11.91
C THR A 337 -8.30 -8.27 -10.48
N VAL A 338 -8.46 -7.33 -9.57
CA VAL A 338 -8.81 -7.58 -8.17
C VAL A 338 -10.28 -7.26 -8.02
N LEU A 339 -11.09 -8.27 -7.77
CA LEU A 339 -12.39 -8.07 -7.13
C LEU A 339 -12.15 -8.09 -5.63
N TYR A 340 -12.62 -7.09 -4.92
CA TYR A 340 -12.51 -7.04 -3.48
C TYR A 340 -13.89 -7.01 -2.87
N ILE A 341 -14.03 -7.68 -1.72
CA ILE A 341 -15.16 -7.48 -0.81
C ILE A 341 -14.68 -6.60 0.33
N LEU A 342 -15.46 -5.58 0.66
CA LEU A 342 -15.27 -4.74 1.84
C LEU A 342 -16.47 -4.89 2.77
N GLN A 343 -16.22 -4.94 4.06
CA GLN A 343 -17.23 -4.83 5.10
C GLN A 343 -16.74 -3.85 6.15
N GLU A 344 -17.54 -2.83 6.42
CA GLU A 344 -17.24 -1.83 7.44
C GLU A 344 -17.28 -2.47 8.82
N GLU A 345 -16.29 -2.14 9.63
CA GLU A 345 -16.29 -2.52 11.03
C GLU A 345 -17.12 -1.48 11.81
N PRO A 346 -17.93 -1.92 12.80
CA PRO A 346 -18.68 -0.98 13.63
C PRO A 346 -17.74 0.06 14.22
N ALA A 347 -18.17 1.32 14.27
CA ALA A 347 -17.47 2.31 15.07
C ALA A 347 -17.42 1.81 16.53
N PRO A 348 -16.27 1.96 17.22
CA PRO A 348 -16.09 1.48 18.59
C PRO A 348 -17.04 2.13 19.60
#